data_AF-W9X0P8-F1
#
_entry.id   AF-W9X0P8-F1
#
_cell.length_a   1.000
_cell.length_b   1.000
_cell.length_c   1.000
_cell.angle_alpha   90.00
_cell.angle_beta   90.00
_cell.angle_gamma   90.00
#
_symmetry.space_group_name_H-M   'P 1'
#
loop_
_entity.id
_entity.type
_entity.pdbx_description
1 polymer ?
#
loop_
_entity_poly.entity_id
_entity_poly.type
_entity_poly.pdbx_seq_one_letter_code
_entity_poly.pdbx_strand_id
1 'polypeptide(L)'
;LGTGSDLSLYLTQEWCHTCVENHPNCRVAEPRLPTRVIDVRSSGDLRNPVMIEPPKSANIAEYITLSHCWGGATALAAKVADTPGLWNLPSLSEWHPTSGDTVKVCRAFGIRYLWIDAPCILQGNEK
;
A
#
# COMPACT_ATOMS: atom_id res chain seq x y z
N LEU A 1 1.16 13.89 -22.78
CA LEU A 1 1.25 13.98 -21.31
C LEU A 1 0.24 13.01 -20.73
N GLY A 2 0.68 11.80 -20.36
CA GLY A 2 -0.19 10.79 -19.75
C GLY A 2 -0.07 10.85 -18.23
N THR A 3 -1.14 10.48 -17.52
CA THR A 3 -1.21 10.47 -16.05
C THR A 3 -0.21 9.50 -15.39
N GLY A 4 0.34 8.55 -16.13
CA GLY A 4 1.37 7.60 -15.66
C GLY A 4 2.81 7.97 -16.03
N SER A 5 3.10 9.21 -16.44
CA SER A 5 4.47 9.62 -16.76
C SER A 5 5.32 9.90 -15.51
N ASP A 6 6.64 9.78 -15.63
CA ASP A 6 7.59 10.12 -14.54
C ASP A 6 7.42 11.56 -14.05
N LEU A 7 7.11 12.49 -14.96
CA LEU A 7 6.80 13.87 -14.61
C LEU A 7 5.56 13.99 -13.72
N SER A 8 4.52 13.20 -14.01
CA SER A 8 3.29 13.20 -13.18
C SER A 8 3.57 12.64 -11.79
N LEU A 9 4.41 11.60 -11.71
CA LEU A 9 4.83 11.01 -10.44
C LEU A 9 5.65 12.00 -9.61
N TYR A 10 6.63 12.67 -10.23
CA TYR A 10 7.44 13.72 -9.60
C TYR A 10 6.56 14.87 -9.09
N LEU A 11 5.66 15.40 -9.92
CA LEU A 11 4.76 16.49 -9.52
C LEU A 11 3.86 16.07 -8.35
N THR A 12 3.36 14.84 -8.36
CA THR A 12 2.54 14.32 -7.25
C THR A 12 3.35 14.26 -5.95
N GLN A 13 4.61 13.81 -6.03
CA GLN A 13 5.50 13.77 -4.87
C GLN A 13 5.76 15.17 -4.30
N GLU A 14 6.08 16.13 -5.16
CA GLU A 14 6.30 17.53 -4.77
C GLU A 14 5.05 18.16 -4.13
N TRP A 15 3.87 17.91 -4.70
CA TRP A 15 2.61 18.42 -4.15
C TRP A 15 2.28 17.81 -2.80
N CYS A 16 2.46 16.50 -2.63
CA CYS A 16 2.29 15.83 -1.35
C CYS A 16 3.24 16.38 -0.29
N HIS A 17 4.53 16.53 -0.63
CA HIS A 17 5.54 17.10 0.25
C HIS A 17 5.16 18.53 0.69
N THR A 18 4.87 19.39 -0.29
CA THR A 18 4.46 20.79 -0.06
C THR A 18 3.22 20.88 0.83
N CYS A 19 2.24 19.98 0.64
CA CYS A 19 1.03 19.93 1.42
C CYS A 19 1.31 19.58 2.89
N VAL A 20 2.10 18.53 3.15
CA VAL A 20 2.43 18.09 4.51
C VAL A 20 3.28 19.11 5.25
N GLU A 21 4.17 19.83 4.55
CA GLU A 21 5.01 20.86 5.15
C GLU A 21 4.25 22.14 5.48
N ASN A 22 3.36 22.60 4.58
CA ASN A 22 2.75 23.93 4.68
C ASN A 22 1.32 23.92 5.23
N HIS A 23 0.66 22.76 5.30
CA HIS A 23 -0.69 22.64 5.86
C HIS A 23 -0.66 21.83 7.16
N PRO A 24 -0.70 22.50 8.34
CA PRO A 24 -0.67 21.82 9.64
C PRO A 24 -1.77 20.75 9.80
N ASN A 25 -2.93 20.97 9.17
CA ASN A 25 -4.06 20.04 9.20
C ASN A 25 -3.86 18.78 8.33
N CYS A 26 -2.93 18.80 7.39
CA CYS A 26 -2.60 17.66 6.53
C CYS A 26 -1.48 16.79 7.10
N ARG A 27 -0.75 17.30 8.11
CA ARG A 27 0.33 16.57 8.76
C ARG A 27 -0.23 15.61 9.81
N VAL A 28 0.11 14.34 9.68
CA VAL A 28 -0.15 13.33 10.71
C VAL A 28 1.17 13.07 11.45
N ALA A 29 1.23 13.39 12.74
CA ALA A 29 2.48 13.28 13.52
C ALA A 29 2.92 11.82 13.72
N GLU A 30 1.96 10.93 13.97
CA GLU A 30 2.20 9.51 14.23
C GLU A 30 1.18 8.65 13.49
N PRO A 31 1.33 8.46 12.17
CA PRO A 31 0.41 7.65 11.39
C PRO A 31 0.45 6.20 11.88
N ARG A 32 -0.66 5.75 12.46
CA ARG A 32 -0.82 4.37 12.91
C ARG A 32 -1.19 3.49 11.73
N LEU A 33 -0.43 2.42 11.55
CA LEU A 33 -0.73 1.40 10.55
C LEU A 33 -2.06 0.71 10.89
N PRO A 34 -2.90 0.43 9.87
CA PRO A 34 -4.02 -0.48 10.01
C PRO A 34 -3.58 -1.86 10.49
N THR A 35 -4.54 -2.69 10.95
CA THR A 35 -4.27 -4.06 11.43
C THR A 35 -3.45 -4.87 10.44
N ARG A 36 -3.71 -4.70 9.14
CA ARG A 36 -2.99 -5.36 8.05
C ARG A 36 -2.56 -4.36 7.03
N VAL A 37 -1.33 -4.50 6.56
CA VAL A 37 -0.77 -3.70 5.48
C VAL A 37 0.05 -4.58 4.56
N ILE A 38 0.17 -4.15 3.32
CA ILE A 38 1.09 -4.71 2.34
C ILE A 38 2.44 -4.04 2.54
N ASP A 39 3.46 -4.83 2.88
CA ASP A 39 4.86 -4.43 2.80
C ASP A 39 5.30 -4.55 1.33
N VAL A 40 5.37 -3.40 0.65
CA VAL A 40 5.76 -3.34 -0.77
C VAL A 40 7.26 -3.47 -1.00
N ARG A 41 8.03 -3.59 0.09
CA ARG A 41 9.50 -3.59 0.11
C ARG A 41 10.09 -2.28 -0.44
N SER A 42 11.40 -2.08 -0.22
CA SER A 42 12.11 -0.89 -0.73
C SER A 42 12.33 -0.97 -2.26
N SER A 43 12.65 0.16 -2.89
CA SER A 43 12.81 0.25 -4.36
C SER A 43 13.97 -0.59 -4.94
N GLY A 44 14.87 -1.11 -4.10
CA GLY A 44 15.92 -2.06 -4.50
C GLY A 44 15.63 -3.53 -4.19
N ASP A 45 14.49 -3.83 -3.56
CA ASP A 45 14.13 -5.18 -3.16
C ASP A 45 13.23 -5.84 -4.21
N LEU A 46 13.79 -6.84 -4.89
CA LEU A 46 13.11 -7.59 -5.94
C LEU A 46 12.12 -8.62 -5.39
N ARG A 47 12.03 -8.79 -4.07
CA ARG A 47 11.08 -9.72 -3.47
C ARG A 47 9.64 -9.25 -3.70
N ASN A 48 8.76 -10.23 -3.80
CA ASN A 48 7.34 -9.98 -3.93
C ASN A 48 6.80 -9.24 -2.69
N PRO A 49 5.83 -8.33 -2.85
CA PRO A 49 5.10 -7.77 -1.72
C PRO A 49 4.44 -8.87 -0.88
N VAL A 50 4.34 -8.62 0.43
CA VAL A 50 3.67 -9.52 1.37
C VAL A 50 2.69 -8.72 2.21
N MET A 51 1.61 -9.34 2.65
CA MET A 51 0.74 -8.72 3.64
C MET A 51 1.20 -9.14 5.04
N ILE A 52 1.26 -8.18 5.95
CA ILE A 52 1.69 -8.37 7.34
C ILE A 52 0.68 -7.79 8.31
N GLU A 53 0.61 -8.37 9.50
CA GLU A 53 0.10 -7.72 10.71
C GLU A 53 1.31 -7.11 11.44
N PRO A 54 1.52 -5.78 11.38
CA PRO A 54 2.66 -5.15 12.04
C PRO A 54 2.57 -5.37 13.56
N PRO A 55 3.69 -5.66 14.24
CA PRO A 55 3.68 -5.85 15.68
C PRO A 55 3.27 -4.55 16.37
N LYS A 56 2.61 -4.65 17.54
CA LYS A 56 2.13 -3.47 18.30
C LYS A 56 3.25 -2.48 18.64
N SER A 57 4.50 -2.95 18.74
CA SER A 57 5.67 -2.12 19.00
C SER A 57 6.20 -1.37 17.78
N ALA A 58 5.74 -1.69 16.56
CA ALA A 58 6.16 -1.07 15.30
C ALA A 58 4.96 -0.76 14.40
N ASN A 59 3.88 -0.22 14.98
CA ASN A 59 2.65 0.13 14.27
C ASN A 59 2.54 1.62 13.91
N ILE A 60 3.63 2.39 14.02
CA ILE A 60 3.68 3.80 13.59
C ILE A 60 4.61 3.88 12.38
N ALA A 61 4.04 4.19 11.22
CA ALA A 61 4.79 4.40 9.98
C ALA A 61 3.89 5.05 8.92
N GLU A 62 4.52 5.76 7.98
CA GLU A 62 3.83 6.28 6.80
C GLU A 62 3.35 5.13 5.90
N TYR A 63 2.17 5.32 5.32
CA TYR A 63 1.57 4.37 4.40
C TYR A 63 0.71 5.08 3.36
N ILE A 64 0.58 4.48 2.18
CA ILE A 64 -0.36 4.92 1.15
C ILE A 64 -1.64 4.09 1.25
N THR A 65 -2.78 4.74 1.01
CA THR A 65 -4.08 4.08 0.94
C THR A 65 -4.57 4.07 -0.51
N LEU A 66 -4.95 2.89 -1.01
CA LEU A 66 -5.71 2.75 -2.25
C LEU A 66 -7.12 2.26 -1.89
N SER A 67 -8.08 3.18 -1.92
CA SER A 67 -9.50 2.89 -1.80
C SER A 67 -10.15 3.00 -3.19
N HIS A 68 -10.57 1.89 -3.79
CA HIS A 68 -11.15 1.88 -5.12
C HIS A 68 -12.44 1.04 -5.13
N CYS A 69 -13.46 1.44 -5.90
CA CYS A 69 -14.64 0.60 -6.10
C CYS A 69 -14.28 -0.54 -7.07
N TRP A 70 -13.93 -1.72 -6.56
CA TRP A 70 -13.40 -2.85 -7.36
C TRP A 70 -14.35 -3.47 -8.37
N GLY A 71 -15.61 -3.03 -8.47
CA GLY A 71 -16.51 -3.37 -9.57
C GLY A 71 -16.52 -4.86 -9.93
N GLY A 72 -16.79 -5.75 -8.97
CA GLY A 72 -16.85 -7.21 -9.19
C GLY A 72 -15.51 -7.90 -9.52
N ALA A 73 -14.41 -7.15 -9.67
CA ALA A 73 -13.09 -7.71 -9.91
C ALA A 73 -12.48 -8.27 -8.61
N THR A 74 -11.89 -9.44 -8.76
CA THR A 74 -11.41 -10.34 -7.71
C THR A 74 -10.45 -9.64 -6.76
N ALA A 75 -10.74 -9.74 -5.45
CA ALA A 75 -9.83 -9.33 -4.40
C ALA A 75 -8.47 -10.04 -4.58
N LEU A 76 -7.38 -9.31 -4.33
CA LEU A 76 -6.04 -9.89 -4.31
C LEU A 76 -6.01 -11.02 -3.26
N ALA A 77 -5.98 -12.27 -3.72
CA ALA A 77 -6.14 -13.43 -2.84
C ALA A 77 -4.87 -13.68 -2.03
N ALA A 78 -4.87 -13.23 -0.77
CA ALA A 78 -3.78 -13.48 0.16
C ALA A 78 -3.87 -14.91 0.71
N LYS A 79 -2.74 -15.63 0.74
CA LYS A 79 -2.63 -16.96 1.33
C LYS A 79 -1.87 -16.88 2.64
N VAL A 80 -2.41 -17.50 3.70
CA VAL A 80 -1.72 -17.60 4.99
C VAL A 80 -0.34 -18.22 4.78
N ALA A 81 0.71 -17.58 5.32
CA ALA A 81 2.04 -18.15 5.35
C ALA A 81 2.24 -18.97 6.64
N ASP A 82 3.30 -19.78 6.69
CA ASP A 82 3.64 -20.57 7.89
C ASP A 82 3.98 -19.70 9.11
N THR A 83 4.30 -18.42 8.88
CA THR A 83 4.59 -17.44 9.92
C THR A 83 3.31 -16.73 10.35
N PRO A 84 2.95 -16.73 11.64
CA PRO A 84 1.79 -16.00 12.15
C PRO A 84 1.86 -14.51 11.80
N GLY A 85 0.73 -13.94 11.36
CA GLY A 85 0.67 -12.53 10.97
C GLY A 85 1.32 -12.22 9.61
N LEU A 86 1.62 -13.23 8.79
CA LEU A 86 2.15 -13.09 7.44
C LEU A 86 1.25 -13.78 6.42
N TRP A 87 1.01 -13.12 5.30
CA TRP A 87 0.33 -13.70 4.13
C TRP A 87 1.14 -13.47 2.86
N ASN A 88 1.30 -14.55 2.10
CA ASN A 88 1.86 -14.50 0.77
C ASN A 88 0.81 -13.93 -0.19
N LEU A 89 1.22 -12.96 -0.99
CA LEU A 89 0.41 -12.42 -2.09
C LEU A 89 0.84 -13.09 -3.41
N PRO A 90 -0.04 -13.12 -4.43
CA PRO A 90 0.36 -13.48 -5.80
C PRO A 90 1.53 -12.61 -6.28
N SER A 91 2.23 -13.05 -7.32
CA SER A 91 3.28 -12.25 -7.95
C SER A 91 2.73 -10.88 -8.33
N LEU A 92 3.50 -9.81 -8.13
CA LEU A 92 3.08 -8.45 -8.48
C LEU A 92 2.60 -8.32 -9.94
N SER A 93 3.11 -9.15 -10.85
CA SER A 93 2.68 -9.23 -12.25
C SER A 93 1.23 -9.72 -12.43
N GLU A 94 0.67 -10.39 -11.43
CA GLU A 94 -0.70 -10.93 -11.43
C GLU A 94 -1.70 -9.95 -10.81
N TRP A 95 -1.23 -8.81 -10.30
CA TRP A 95 -2.10 -7.82 -9.65
C TRP A 95 -2.86 -7.01 -10.69
N HIS A 96 -4.01 -6.48 -10.29
CA HIS A 96 -4.70 -5.48 -11.10
C HIS A 96 -3.78 -4.28 -11.37
N PRO A 97 -3.77 -3.71 -12.59
CA PRO A 97 -2.86 -2.62 -12.96
C PRO A 97 -2.82 -1.47 -11.94
N THR A 98 -3.98 -1.04 -11.43
CA THR A 98 -4.07 0.03 -10.42
C THR A 98 -3.31 -0.31 -9.13
N SER A 99 -3.43 -1.54 -8.63
CA SER A 99 -2.73 -1.97 -7.43
C SER A 99 -1.22 -2.09 -7.70
N GLY A 100 -0.84 -2.63 -8.85
CA GLY A 100 0.55 -2.72 -9.29
C GLY A 100 1.22 -1.34 -9.46
N ASP A 101 0.50 -0.38 -10.05
CA ASP A 101 0.99 0.99 -10.19
C ASP A 101 1.09 1.69 -8.84
N THR A 102 0.17 1.42 -7.91
CA THR A 102 0.26 1.97 -6.55
C THR A 102 1.50 1.46 -5.81
N VAL A 103 1.90 0.20 -6.02
CA VAL A 103 3.17 -0.33 -5.50
C VAL A 103 4.38 0.46 -6.04
N LYS A 104 4.36 0.84 -7.33
CA LYS A 104 5.41 1.68 -7.92
C LYS A 104 5.42 3.08 -7.29
N VAL A 105 4.24 3.67 -7.08
CA VAL A 105 4.10 4.97 -6.40
C VAL A 105 4.67 4.91 -4.98
N CYS A 106 4.28 3.88 -4.19
CA CYS A 106 4.82 3.68 -2.83
C CYS A 106 6.36 3.66 -2.84
N ARG A 107 6.95 2.84 -3.73
CA ARG A 107 8.41 2.71 -3.87
C ARG A 107 9.08 4.01 -4.29
N ALA A 108 8.47 4.77 -5.20
CA ALA A 108 9.01 6.06 -5.65
C ALA A 108 8.94 7.14 -4.56
N PHE A 109 7.92 7.07 -3.70
CA PHE A 109 7.73 8.00 -2.59
C PHE A 109 8.55 7.60 -1.35
N GLY A 110 9.25 6.46 -1.39
CA GLY A 110 9.97 5.93 -0.23
C GLY A 110 9.05 5.37 0.87
N ILE A 111 7.76 5.20 0.58
CA ILE A 111 6.77 4.69 1.52
C ILE A 111 6.68 3.17 1.39
N ARG A 112 6.95 2.47 2.48
CA ARG A 112 7.03 1.00 2.50
C ARG A 112 5.68 0.30 2.58
N TYR A 113 4.69 0.94 3.18
CA TYR A 113 3.43 0.29 3.51
C TYR A 113 2.30 0.78 2.61
N LEU A 114 1.53 -0.17 2.10
CA LEU A 114 0.34 0.08 1.29
C LEU A 114 -0.85 -0.58 1.98
N TRP A 115 -1.95 0.15 2.09
CA TRP A 115 -3.24 -0.39 2.51
C TRP A 115 -4.19 -0.38 1.32
N ILE A 116 -4.84 -1.52 1.07
CA ILE A 116 -5.86 -1.68 0.03
C ILE A 116 -7.09 -2.30 0.67
N ASP A 117 -8.26 -1.70 0.46
CA ASP A 117 -9.54 -2.13 1.03
C ASP A 117 -9.90 -3.59 0.69
N ALA A 118 -9.74 -4.07 -0.55
CA ALA A 118 -10.11 -5.44 -0.92
C ALA A 118 -9.32 -6.57 -0.22
N PRO A 119 -7.97 -6.55 -0.14
CA PRO A 119 -7.21 -7.56 0.57
C PRO A 119 -6.98 -7.28 2.06
N CYS A 120 -6.99 -6.02 2.51
CA CYS A 120 -6.72 -5.67 3.91
C CYS A 120 -7.98 -5.61 4.78
N ILE A 121 -9.17 -5.61 4.19
CA ILE A 121 -10.43 -5.88 4.88
C ILE A 121 -10.70 -7.37 4.70
N LEU A 122 -10.55 -8.17 5.75
CA LEU A 122 -11.22 -9.47 5.75
C LEU A 122 -12.69 -9.19 5.47
N GLN A 123 -13.22 -9.64 4.33
CA GLN A 123 -14.65 -9.81 4.20
C GLN A 123 -15.05 -10.87 5.23
N GLY A 124 -15.43 -10.39 6.42
CA GLY A 124 -15.98 -11.21 7.47
C GLY A 124 -17.28 -11.80 6.95
N ASN A 125 -17.25 -13.12 6.74
CA ASN A 125 -18.38 -14.03 6.74
C ASN A 125 -19.39 -13.85 5.59
N GLU A 126 -19.23 -14.67 4.55
CA GLU A 126 -20.38 -15.39 4.01
C GLU A 126 -20.19 -16.89 4.31
N LYS A 127 -21.32 -17.52 4.60
CA LYS A 127 -21.50 -18.71 5.45
C LYS A 127 -20.92 -20.01 4.90
#